data_AF-A0A914Y7Z0-F1
#
_entry.id   AF-A0A914Y7Z0-F1
#
_cell.length_a   1.000
_cell.length_b   1.000
_cell.length_c   1.000
_cell.angle_alpha   90.00
_cell.angle_beta   90.00
_cell.angle_gamma   90.00
#
_symmetry.space_group_name_H-M   'P 1'
#
loop_
_entity.id
_entity.type
_entity.pdbx_description
1 polymer ?
#
loop_
_entity_poly.entity_id
_entity_poly.type
_entity_poly.pdbx_seq_one_letter_code
_entity_poly.pdbx_strand_id
1 'polypeptide(L)'
;MEALPETYGPDWTQLFLRDYLLFDKSLFIDTFDNDSNTSLSYLPTFDNLEKYANERGINGMKVFNYHSNPYQLKSFLFVIVCYGKRSWHDRAYFIEKIRAITDKYSQYKVTVFDYDATIFDLIITVKGINYA
;
A
#
# COMPACT_ATOMS: atom_id res chain seq x y z
N MET A 1 -3.53 -2.44 11.04
CA MET A 1 -2.08 -2.69 11.16
C MET A 1 -1.37 -1.50 11.80
N GLU A 2 -1.65 -0.26 11.38
CA GLU A 2 -1.09 0.99 11.98
C GLU A 2 -1.44 1.21 13.46
N ALA A 3 -2.47 0.54 13.98
CA ALA A 3 -2.83 0.60 15.40
C ALA A 3 -2.03 -0.36 16.28
N LEU A 4 -1.11 -1.14 15.70
CA LEU A 4 -0.26 -2.04 16.48
C LEU A 4 0.79 -1.23 17.23
N PRO A 5 1.06 -1.56 18.51
CA PRO A 5 2.01 -0.83 19.33
C PRO A 5 3.45 -0.93 18.80
N GLU A 6 3.74 -1.88 17.92
CA GLU A 6 5.03 -2.02 17.26
C GLU A 6 5.20 -1.10 16.03
N THR A 7 4.20 -0.29 15.66
CA THR A 7 4.23 0.59 14.47
C THR A 7 4.33 2.07 14.82
N TYR A 8 4.91 2.87 13.91
CA TYR A 8 4.97 4.33 14.07
C TYR A 8 3.64 5.04 13.74
N GLY A 9 2.57 4.28 13.46
CA GLY A 9 1.26 4.82 13.17
C GLY A 9 1.11 5.35 11.73
N PRO A 10 -0.01 6.04 11.45
CA PRO A 10 -0.42 6.39 10.09
C PRO A 10 0.50 7.38 9.38
N ASP A 11 1.18 8.26 10.12
CA ASP A 11 2.07 9.28 9.57
C ASP A 11 3.34 8.69 8.92
N TRP A 12 3.67 7.45 9.28
CA TRP A 12 4.84 6.74 8.77
C TRP A 12 4.49 5.62 7.80
N THR A 13 3.20 5.31 7.65
CA THR A 13 2.76 4.34 6.65
C THR A 13 2.78 4.98 5.26
N GLN A 14 3.58 4.41 4.38
CA GLN A 14 3.59 4.80 2.97
C GLN A 14 2.46 4.07 2.26
N LEU A 15 1.28 4.69 2.28
CA LEU A 15 0.11 4.24 1.53
C LEU A 15 -0.07 5.16 0.33
N PHE A 16 0.24 4.64 -0.86
CA PHE A 16 0.16 5.41 -2.11
C PHE A 16 -1.20 6.10 -2.29
N LEU A 17 -2.29 5.48 -1.81
CA LEU A 17 -3.64 5.98 -2.01
C LEU A 17 -3.87 7.31 -1.27
N ARG A 18 -3.29 7.49 -0.07
CA ARG A 18 -3.39 8.77 0.66
C ARG A 18 -2.70 9.89 -0.12
N ASP A 19 -1.46 9.63 -0.52
CA ASP A 19 -0.65 10.59 -1.27
C ASP A 19 -1.25 10.88 -2.65
N TYR A 20 -1.81 9.87 -3.30
CA TYR A 20 -2.52 10.00 -4.56
C TYR A 20 -3.76 10.89 -4.43
N LEU A 21 -4.58 10.70 -3.39
CA LEU A 21 -5.78 11.53 -3.19
C LEU A 21 -5.42 13.01 -2.95
N LEU A 22 -4.31 13.28 -2.27
CA LEU A 22 -3.81 14.64 -2.10
C LEU A 22 -3.33 15.23 -3.43
N PHE A 23 -2.62 14.44 -4.24
CA PHE A 23 -2.19 14.82 -5.58
C PHE A 23 -3.38 15.10 -6.51
N ASP A 24 -4.33 14.18 -6.59
CA ASP A 24 -5.53 14.30 -7.42
C ASP A 24 -6.35 15.54 -7.03
N LYS A 25 -6.52 15.76 -5.72
CA LYS A 25 -7.17 16.97 -5.21
C LYS A 25 -6.41 18.25 -5.56
N SER A 26 -5.08 18.23 -5.56
CA SER A 26 -4.28 19.40 -5.94
C SER A 26 -4.49 19.76 -7.42
N LEU A 27 -4.52 18.77 -8.31
CA LEU A 27 -4.82 18.98 -9.74
C LEU A 27 -6.24 19.51 -9.97
N PHE A 28 -7.21 19.00 -9.20
CA PHE A 28 -8.57 19.53 -9.20
C PHE A 28 -8.60 21.01 -8.80
N ILE A 29 -7.96 21.37 -7.68
CA ILE A 29 -7.91 22.76 -7.21
C ILE A 29 -7.25 23.65 -8.26
N ASP A 30 -6.06 23.30 -8.77
CA ASP A 30 -5.36 24.11 -9.78
C ASP A 30 -6.20 24.36 -11.05
N THR A 31 -7.06 23.41 -11.41
CA THR A 31 -7.94 23.52 -12.58
C THR A 31 -9.14 24.44 -12.31
N PHE A 32 -9.74 24.37 -11.11
CA PHE A 32 -10.99 25.08 -10.78
C PHE A 32 -10.81 26.42 -10.04
N ASP A 33 -9.67 26.67 -9.39
CA ASP A 33 -9.38 27.97 -8.76
C ASP A 33 -9.20 29.09 -9.82
N ASN A 34 -8.95 28.71 -11.08
CA ASN A 34 -8.86 29.63 -12.22
C ASN A 34 -10.21 29.95 -12.89
N ASP A 35 -11.29 29.24 -12.53
CA ASP A 35 -12.61 29.36 -13.17
C ASP A 35 -13.68 29.66 -12.10
N SER A 36 -13.50 30.80 -11.43
CA SER A 36 -14.17 31.18 -10.18
C SER A 36 -15.65 31.55 -10.37
N ASN A 37 -16.55 30.57 -10.52
CA ASN A 37 -18.00 30.77 -10.30
C ASN A 37 -18.80 29.50 -9.94
N THR A 38 -18.18 28.33 -9.79
CA THR A 38 -18.87 27.09 -9.44
C THR A 38 -18.29 26.45 -8.18
N SER A 39 -19.13 26.29 -7.15
CA SER A 39 -18.84 25.49 -5.96
C SER A 39 -18.83 24.01 -6.34
N LEU A 40 -17.80 23.55 -7.04
CA LEU A 40 -17.67 22.17 -7.44
C LEU A 40 -17.06 21.36 -6.28
N SER A 41 -17.78 20.36 -5.79
CA SER A 41 -17.29 19.47 -4.75
C SER A 41 -16.29 18.48 -5.35
N TYR A 42 -15.10 18.39 -4.77
CA TYR A 42 -14.09 17.40 -5.16
C TYR A 42 -14.64 15.98 -5.01
N LEU A 43 -14.61 15.22 -6.11
CA LEU A 43 -14.87 13.78 -6.13
C LEU A 43 -13.59 13.08 -6.62
N PRO A 44 -12.97 12.21 -5.81
CA PRO A 44 -11.76 11.51 -6.23
C PRO A 44 -11.95 10.69 -7.50
N THR A 45 -11.05 10.82 -8.47
CA THR A 45 -10.99 9.92 -9.63
C THR A 45 -9.65 9.20 -9.68
N PHE A 46 -9.53 8.15 -10.48
CA PHE A 46 -8.26 7.44 -10.70
C PHE A 46 -7.59 7.81 -12.04
N ASP A 47 -8.09 8.84 -12.72
CA ASP A 47 -7.61 9.23 -14.06
C ASP A 47 -6.17 9.78 -14.01
N ASN A 48 -5.79 10.40 -12.90
CA ASN A 48 -4.46 10.99 -12.71
C ASN A 48 -3.43 9.99 -12.15
N LEU A 49 -3.81 8.73 -11.96
CA LEU A 49 -2.97 7.72 -11.29
C LEU A 49 -1.71 7.38 -12.09
N GLU A 50 -1.80 7.34 -13.41
CA GLU A 50 -0.65 7.13 -14.29
C GLU A 50 0.33 8.31 -14.21
N LYS A 51 -0.19 9.55 -14.22
CA LYS A 51 0.62 10.75 -14.04
C LYS A 51 1.33 10.75 -12.69
N TYR A 52 0.60 10.47 -11.61
CA TYR A 52 1.15 10.33 -10.27
C TYR A 52 2.27 9.28 -10.21
N ALA A 53 2.05 8.10 -10.81
CA ALA A 53 3.03 7.03 -10.84
C ALA A 53 4.29 7.43 -11.62
N ASN A 54 4.12 8.15 -12.74
CA ASN A 54 5.21 8.64 -13.57
C ASN A 54 6.09 9.64 -12.82
N GLU A 55 5.48 10.64 -12.18
CA GLU A 55 6.20 11.69 -11.45
C GLU A 55 6.96 11.16 -10.22
N ARG A 56 6.48 10.06 -9.62
CA ARG A 56 7.11 9.43 -8.45
C ARG A 56 8.09 8.30 -8.81
N GLY A 57 8.25 7.99 -10.10
CA GLY A 57 9.13 6.90 -10.55
C GLY A 57 8.67 5.51 -10.12
N ILE A 58 7.38 5.32 -9.81
CA ILE A 58 6.82 4.05 -9.33
C ILE A 58 6.16 3.21 -10.43
N ASN A 59 6.32 3.58 -11.71
CA ASN A 59 5.74 2.87 -12.86
C ASN A 59 6.12 1.38 -12.96
N GLY A 60 7.32 1.03 -12.48
CA GLY A 60 7.81 -0.36 -12.47
C GLY A 60 7.07 -1.22 -11.45
N MET A 61 6.45 -0.61 -10.45
CA MET A 61 5.50 -1.28 -9.58
C MET A 61 4.20 -1.41 -10.39
N LYS A 62 3.89 -2.61 -10.89
CA LYS A 62 2.59 -2.98 -11.49
C LYS A 62 1.45 -2.95 -10.44
N VAL A 63 1.41 -1.90 -9.63
CA VAL A 63 0.49 -1.60 -8.53
C VAL A 63 -0.80 -1.02 -9.11
N PHE A 64 -0.81 -0.57 -10.36
CA PHE A 64 -2.01 0.00 -10.98
C PHE A 64 -2.29 -0.69 -12.30
N ASN A 65 -2.72 -1.94 -12.24
CA ASN A 65 -3.19 -2.61 -13.44
C ASN A 65 -4.64 -2.17 -13.72
N TYR A 66 -4.75 -0.92 -14.13
CA TYR A 66 -5.98 -0.26 -14.52
C TYR A 66 -6.45 -0.78 -15.87
N HIS A 67 -7.67 -1.33 -15.97
CA HIS A 67 -8.30 -1.60 -17.26
C HIS A 67 -9.66 -0.93 -17.34
N SER A 68 -10.03 -0.61 -18.58
CA SER A 68 -11.24 0.07 -19.03
C SER A 68 -12.52 -0.32 -18.27
N ASN A 69 -13.30 0.72 -17.98
CA ASN A 69 -14.65 0.81 -17.40
C ASN A 69 -15.36 -0.51 -17.01
N PRO A 70 -15.66 -0.74 -15.71
CA PRO A 70 -15.36 0.11 -14.56
C PRO A 70 -13.91 -0.01 -14.11
N TYR A 71 -13.40 1.09 -13.59
CA TYR A 71 -12.05 1.25 -13.05
C TYR A 71 -11.72 0.13 -12.03
N GLN A 72 -10.90 -0.87 -12.41
CA GLN A 72 -10.58 -2.00 -11.53
C GLN A 72 -9.14 -1.95 -11.02
N LEU A 73 -8.96 -1.80 -9.71
CA LEU A 73 -7.68 -1.97 -9.03
C LEU A 73 -7.36 -3.46 -8.90
N LYS A 74 -6.33 -3.97 -9.60
CA LYS A 74 -5.96 -5.39 -9.51
C LYS A 74 -4.96 -5.72 -8.40
N SER A 75 -4.12 -4.77 -8.00
CA SER A 75 -3.04 -4.94 -7.03
C SER A 75 -2.80 -3.62 -6.33
N PHE A 76 -2.15 -3.63 -5.17
CA PHE A 76 -1.58 -2.43 -4.56
C PHE A 76 -0.47 -2.80 -3.57
N LEU A 77 0.39 -1.84 -3.22
CA LEU A 77 1.40 -1.99 -2.18
C LEU A 77 1.28 -0.83 -1.19
N PHE A 78 1.52 -1.12 0.08
CA PHE A 78 1.81 -0.12 1.09
C PHE A 78 2.91 -0.63 2.01
N VAL A 79 3.70 0.29 2.57
CA VAL A 79 4.78 -0.02 3.50
C VAL A 79 4.39 0.50 4.88
N ILE A 80 4.45 -0.37 5.88
CA ILE A 80 4.27 0.02 7.28
C ILE A 80 5.63 0.08 7.93
N VAL A 81 5.98 1.22 8.51
CA VAL A 81 7.21 1.37 9.27
C VAL A 81 6.95 0.97 10.73
N CYS A 82 7.76 0.04 11.22
CA CYS A 82 7.70 -0.46 12.58
C CYS A 82 8.94 -0.07 13.40
N TYR A 83 8.79 -0.05 14.72
CA TYR A 83 9.94 0.16 15.62
C TYR A 83 10.96 -0.96 15.37
N GLY A 84 12.20 -0.56 15.10
CA GLY A 84 13.28 -1.52 14.84
C GLY A 84 13.49 -2.45 16.03
N LYS A 85 13.01 -3.69 15.93
CA LYS A 85 13.40 -4.76 16.84
C LYS A 85 14.74 -5.31 16.35
N ARG A 86 15.77 -5.23 17.20
CA ARG A 86 17.12 -5.73 16.87
C ARG A 86 17.16 -7.23 16.63
N SER A 87 16.21 -7.98 17.18
CA SER A 87 16.21 -9.43 17.13
C SER A 87 15.36 -9.94 15.96
N TRP A 88 15.88 -10.94 15.26
CA TRP A 88 15.19 -11.57 14.13
C TRP A 88 13.93 -12.33 14.55
N HIS A 89 13.91 -12.91 15.75
CA HIS A 89 12.75 -13.64 16.26
C HIS A 89 11.58 -12.70 16.53
N ASP A 90 11.82 -11.53 17.13
CA ASP A 90 10.77 -10.53 17.37
C ASP A 90 10.16 -10.03 16.06
N ARG A 91 11.00 -9.84 15.03
CA ARG A 91 10.54 -9.46 13.69
C ARG A 91 9.66 -10.54 13.06
N ALA A 92 10.06 -11.81 13.16
CA ALA A 92 9.24 -12.93 12.67
C ALA A 92 7.88 -13.01 13.37
N TYR A 93 7.84 -12.88 14.71
CA TYR A 93 6.58 -12.84 15.45
C TYR A 93 5.70 -11.65 15.04
N PHE A 94 6.30 -10.50 14.77
CA PHE A 94 5.57 -9.33 14.30
C PHE A 94 4.97 -9.57 12.90
N ILE A 95 5.73 -10.13 11.96
CA ILE A 95 5.22 -10.49 10.63
C ILE A 95 4.06 -11.49 10.72
N GLU A 96 4.15 -12.49 11.59
CA GLU A 96 3.05 -13.44 11.82
C GLU A 96 1.79 -12.74 12.38
N LYS A 97 1.93 -11.74 13.26
CA LYS A 97 0.78 -10.92 13.70
C LYS A 97 0.15 -10.15 12.54
N ILE A 98 0.95 -9.60 11.63
CA ILE A 98 0.44 -8.90 10.44
C ILE A 98 -0.28 -9.88 9.51
N ARG A 99 0.29 -11.07 9.28
CA ARG A 99 -0.35 -12.14 8.50
C ARG A 99 -1.69 -12.55 9.07
N ALA A 100 -1.77 -12.77 10.38
CA ALA A 100 -3.03 -13.09 11.07
C ALA A 100 -4.10 -11.98 10.92
N ILE A 101 -3.70 -10.72 10.72
CA ILE A 101 -4.63 -9.63 10.38
C ILE A 101 -5.05 -9.73 8.92
N THR A 102 -4.11 -9.94 7.98
CA THR A 102 -4.43 -10.04 6.54
C THR A 102 -5.24 -11.27 6.19
N ASP A 103 -5.08 -12.37 6.93
CA ASP A 103 -5.83 -13.62 6.71
C ASP A 103 -7.33 -13.42 6.93
N LYS A 104 -7.73 -12.45 7.77
CA LYS A 104 -9.13 -12.04 7.96
C LYS A 104 -9.72 -11.35 6.72
N TYR A 105 -8.87 -10.96 5.77
CA TYR A 105 -9.23 -10.30 4.52
C TYR A 105 -8.71 -11.09 3.31
N SER A 106 -8.87 -12.41 3.34
CA SER A 106 -8.37 -13.36 2.34
C SER A 106 -8.83 -13.07 0.91
N GLN A 107 -9.94 -12.35 0.72
CA GLN A 107 -10.42 -11.90 -0.59
C GLN A 107 -9.40 -11.05 -1.36
N TYR A 108 -8.48 -10.37 -0.67
CA TYR A 108 -7.47 -9.52 -1.29
C TYR A 108 -6.15 -10.24 -1.61
N LYS A 109 -6.01 -11.53 -1.25
CA LYS A 109 -4.81 -12.34 -1.51
C LYS A 109 -3.50 -11.60 -1.17
N VAL A 110 -3.46 -11.03 0.04
CA VAL A 110 -2.36 -10.16 0.47
C VAL A 110 -1.10 -10.98 0.72
N THR A 111 0.04 -10.50 0.21
CA THR A 111 1.37 -11.00 0.58
C THR A 111 2.02 -10.03 1.54
N VAL A 112 2.53 -10.55 2.66
CA VAL A 112 3.23 -9.76 3.69
C VAL A 112 4.66 -10.24 3.79
N PHE A 113 5.60 -9.30 3.67
CA PHE A 113 7.02 -9.56 3.83
C PHE A 113 7.72 -8.42 4.58
N ASP A 114 8.85 -8.77 5.18
CA ASP A 114 9.75 -7.83 5.82
C ASP A 114 10.78 -7.33 4.78
N TYR A 115 10.82 -6.02 4.53
CA TYR A 115 11.65 -5.40 3.49
C TYR A 115 13.15 -5.69 3.67
N ASP A 116 13.65 -5.62 4.91
CA ASP A 116 15.05 -5.86 5.26
C ASP A 116 15.38 -7.36 5.42
N ALA A 117 14.38 -8.24 5.26
CA ALA A 117 14.49 -9.67 5.47
C ALA A 117 13.76 -10.50 4.39
N THR A 118 13.59 -9.95 3.18
CA THR A 118 12.92 -10.65 2.05
C THR A 118 13.52 -12.03 1.76
N ILE A 119 14.82 -12.21 1.99
CA ILE A 119 15.51 -13.49 1.85
C ILE A 119 15.07 -14.54 2.88
N PHE A 120 14.60 -14.13 4.06
CA PHE A 120 14.14 -15.04 5.11
C PHE A 120 12.69 -15.46 4.94
N ASP A 121 11.86 -14.65 4.28
CA ASP A 121 10.52 -15.09 3.89
C ASP A 121 10.59 -16.27 2.93
N LEU A 122 11.56 -16.30 2.02
CA LEU A 122 11.83 -17.48 1.18
C LEU A 122 12.23 -18.71 2.01
N ILE A 123 12.91 -18.53 3.15
CA ILE A 123 13.36 -19.63 4.03
C ILE A 123 12.23 -20.12 4.94
N ILE A 124 11.43 -19.22 5.52
CA ILE A 124 10.35 -19.55 6.46
C ILE A 124 9.13 -20.13 5.72
N THR A 125 8.89 -19.75 4.46
CA THR A 125 7.81 -20.34 3.64
C THR A 125 8.12 -21.81 3.28
N VAL A 126 9.37 -22.26 3.41
CA VAL A 126 9.79 -23.68 3.33
C VAL A 126 9.58 -24.37 4.68
N LYS A 127 8.42 -24.17 5.32
CA LYS A 127 7.96 -25.09 6.37
C LYS A 127 7.35 -26.31 5.67
N GLY A 128 8.22 -27.30 5.45
CA GLY A 128 7.96 -28.70 5.11
C GLY A 128 6.60 -29.03 4.50
N ILE A 129 6.57 -29.22 3.18
CA ILE A 129 5.69 -30.22 2.58
C ILE A 129 6.15 -31.56 3.16
N ASN A 130 5.51 -31.99 4.25
CA ASN A 130 5.63 -33.37 4.70
C ASN A 130 4.92 -34.22 3.64
N TYR A 131 5.69 -34.85 2.76
CA TYR A 131 5.21 -36.02 2.04
C TYR A 131 4.99 -37.12 3.08
N ALA A 132 3.73 -37.37 3.42
CA ALA A 132 3.30 -38.61 4.03
C ALA A 132 3.19 -39.69 2.95
#